data_AF-A0AAX3L210-F1
#
_entry.id   AF-A0AAX3L210-F1
#
_cell.length_a   1.000
_cell.length_b   1.000
_cell.length_c   1.000
_cell.angle_alpha   90.00
_cell.angle_beta   90.00
_cell.angle_gamma   90.00
#
_symmetry.space_group_name_H-M   'P 1'
#
loop_
_entity.id
_entity.type
_entity.pdbx_description
1 polymer ?
#
loop_
_entity_poly.entity_id
_entity_poly.type
_entity_poly.pdbx_seq_one_letter_code
_entity_poly.pdbx_strand_id
1 'polypeptide(L)'
;MQIILDLNEGIAREIMDFADEELTSFEDALALLVKKGLEKTLMVTLDASDVDALVSKLIGQSLKNAQDKPFLLSAVYKGLGKKPASEWGNLHPTTRKLIGRRFRQAALEHEDQAQRGHLIVEFLEKTAQNSALYRVTQKS
;
A
#
# COMPACT_ATOMS: atom_id res chain seq x y z
N MET A 1 -23.11 10.00 21.31
CA MET A 1 -22.21 11.17 21.28
C MET A 1 -22.71 12.09 20.18
N GLN A 2 -23.05 13.34 20.48
CA GLN A 2 -23.42 14.34 19.46
C GLN A 2 -22.17 15.17 19.13
N ILE A 3 -21.85 15.27 17.83
CA ILE A 3 -20.78 16.13 17.32
C ILE A 3 -21.48 17.23 16.52
N ILE A 4 -21.21 18.49 16.85
CA ILE A 4 -21.63 19.65 16.05
C ILE A 4 -20.45 19.99 15.14
N LEU A 5 -20.68 19.98 13.84
CA LEU A 5 -19.69 20.34 12.82
C LEU A 5 -20.10 21.65 12.18
N ASP A 6 -19.31 22.69 12.38
CA ASP A 6 -19.47 23.95 11.65
C ASP A 6 -18.88 23.79 10.25
N LEU A 7 -19.75 23.68 9.25
CA LEU A 7 -19.38 23.61 7.84
C LEU A 7 -19.48 24.99 7.22
N ASN A 8 -18.49 25.37 6.41
CA ASN A 8 -18.63 26.57 5.59
C ASN A 8 -19.61 26.30 4.42
N GLU A 9 -20.20 27.37 3.87
CA GLU A 9 -21.22 27.27 2.81
C GLU A 9 -20.70 26.55 1.55
N GLY A 10 -19.42 26.73 1.21
CA GLY A 10 -18.80 26.08 0.05
C GLY A 10 -18.76 24.56 0.20
N ILE A 11 -18.32 24.06 1.36
CA ILE A 11 -18.27 22.63 1.67
C ILE A 11 -19.69 22.05 1.71
N ALA A 12 -20.66 22.76 2.28
CA ALA A 12 -22.05 22.32 2.27
C ALA A 12 -22.58 22.15 0.84
N ARG A 13 -22.24 23.08 -0.07
CA ARG A 13 -22.59 22.98 -1.48
C ARG A 13 -21.93 21.78 -2.16
N GLU A 14 -20.62 21.58 -1.95
CA GLU A 14 -19.91 20.41 -2.49
C GLU A 14 -20.50 19.08 -2.01
N ILE A 15 -20.93 18.99 -0.75
CA ILE A 15 -21.58 17.78 -0.22
C ILE A 15 -22.95 17.56 -0.89
N MET A 16 -23.73 18.62 -1.10
CA MET A 16 -25.03 18.53 -1.80
C MET A 16 -24.84 18.09 -3.26
N ASP A 17 -23.87 18.68 -3.97
CA ASP A 17 -23.56 18.31 -5.35
C ASP A 17 -23.16 16.82 -5.43
N PHE A 18 -22.30 16.35 -4.51
CA PHE A 18 -21.93 14.93 -4.42
C PHE A 18 -23.14 14.03 -4.07
N ALA A 19 -24.03 14.48 -3.19
CA ALA A 19 -25.22 13.72 -2.81
C ALA A 19 -26.17 13.53 -4.00
N ASP A 20 -26.37 14.58 -4.80
CA ASP A 20 -27.18 14.54 -6.03
C ASP A 20 -26.54 13.61 -7.08
N GLU A 21 -25.22 13.68 -7.27
CA GLU A 21 -24.49 12.82 -8.20
C GLU A 21 -24.57 11.33 -7.82
N GLU A 22 -24.44 11.02 -6.52
CA GLU A 22 -24.46 9.65 -6.01
C GLU A 22 -25.87 9.16 -5.62
N LEU A 23 -26.90 9.99 -5.85
CA LEU A 23 -28.32 9.71 -5.55
C LEU A 23 -28.54 9.27 -4.08
N THR A 24 -27.94 9.99 -3.15
CA THR A 24 -27.96 9.69 -1.71
C THR A 24 -28.41 10.91 -0.87
N SER A 25 -28.69 10.71 0.42
CA SER A 25 -29.03 11.82 1.32
C SER A 25 -27.81 12.68 1.64
N PHE A 26 -28.02 13.93 2.07
CA PHE A 26 -26.95 14.81 2.52
C PHE A 26 -26.17 14.18 3.69
N GLU A 27 -26.88 13.59 4.65
CA GLU A 27 -26.28 12.94 5.82
C GLU A 27 -25.41 11.73 5.42
N ASP A 28 -25.87 10.91 4.47
CA ASP A 28 -25.10 9.76 3.97
C ASP A 28 -23.90 10.20 3.14
N ALA A 29 -24.07 11.23 2.29
CA ALA A 29 -22.98 11.85 1.55
C ALA A 29 -21.91 12.42 2.48
N LEU A 30 -22.32 13.18 3.51
CA LEU A 30 -21.43 13.72 4.53
C LEU A 30 -20.69 12.59 5.25
N ALA A 31 -21.39 11.55 5.69
CA ALA A 31 -20.78 10.40 6.36
C ALA A 31 -19.76 9.69 5.46
N LEU A 32 -20.07 9.50 4.17
CA LEU A 32 -19.17 8.91 3.19
C LEU A 32 -17.93 9.77 2.94
N LEU A 33 -18.09 11.09 2.77
CA LEU A 33 -16.99 12.01 2.53
C LEU A 33 -16.09 12.17 3.76
N VAL A 34 -16.68 12.26 4.95
CA VAL A 34 -15.94 12.26 6.22
C VAL A 34 -15.19 10.94 6.39
N LYS A 35 -15.84 9.80 6.14
CA LYS A 35 -15.17 8.49 6.18
C LYS A 35 -14.01 8.42 5.19
N LYS A 36 -14.20 8.84 3.93
CA LYS A 36 -13.14 8.89 2.90
C LYS A 36 -12.00 9.82 3.34
N GLY A 37 -12.29 10.98 3.95
CA GLY A 37 -11.29 11.91 4.47
C GLY A 37 -10.53 11.36 5.68
N LEU A 38 -11.25 10.70 6.60
CA LEU A 38 -10.64 10.00 7.73
C LEU A 38 -9.79 8.82 7.26
N GLU A 39 -10.24 8.02 6.29
CA GLU A 39 -9.44 6.93 5.72
C GLU A 39 -8.18 7.42 4.99
N LYS A 40 -8.18 8.64 4.45
CA LYS A 40 -6.98 9.30 3.90
C LYS A 40 -5.99 9.74 4.98
N THR A 41 -6.45 9.94 6.21
CA THR A 41 -5.63 10.46 7.33
C THR A 41 -5.25 9.39 8.35
N LEU A 42 -6.08 8.36 8.49
CA LEU A 42 -5.86 7.24 9.39
C LEU A 42 -4.76 6.34 8.85
N MET A 43 -3.68 6.28 9.61
CA MET A 43 -2.59 5.37 9.31
C MET A 43 -2.90 3.96 9.81
N VAL A 44 -2.82 2.99 8.91
CA VAL A 44 -2.96 1.57 9.21
C VAL A 44 -1.65 1.04 9.78
N THR A 45 -1.73 0.38 10.93
CA THR A 45 -0.62 -0.41 11.51
C THR A 45 -0.90 -1.89 11.31
N LEU A 46 0.16 -2.69 11.28
CA LEU A 46 0.08 -4.15 11.16
C LEU A 46 0.95 -4.76 12.25
N ASP A 47 0.52 -5.89 12.78
CA ASP A 47 1.36 -6.71 13.63
C ASP A 47 2.39 -7.52 12.82
N ALA A 48 3.27 -8.24 13.50
CA ALA A 48 4.33 -8.99 12.83
C ALA A 48 3.80 -10.11 11.92
N SER A 49 2.76 -10.83 12.35
CA SER A 49 2.15 -11.91 11.57
C SER A 49 1.51 -11.39 10.28
N ASP A 50 0.79 -10.28 10.35
CA ASP A 50 0.16 -9.65 9.20
C ASP A 50 1.21 -9.11 8.22
N VAL A 51 2.32 -8.56 8.74
CA VAL A 51 3.44 -8.14 7.89
C VAL A 51 4.05 -9.34 7.16
N ASP A 52 4.27 -10.46 7.84
CA ASP A 52 4.89 -11.63 7.21
C ASP A 52 3.97 -12.20 6.12
N ALA A 53 2.67 -12.32 6.40
CA ALA A 53 1.67 -12.75 5.41
C ALA A 53 1.59 -11.79 4.21
N LEU A 54 1.68 -10.48 4.44
CA LEU A 54 1.73 -9.48 3.38
C LEU A 54 3.01 -9.59 2.56
N VAL A 55 4.16 -9.78 3.20
CA VAL A 55 5.46 -9.92 2.54
C VAL A 55 5.49 -11.14 1.62
N SER A 56 4.95 -12.28 2.05
CA SER A 56 4.83 -13.46 1.17
C SER A 56 4.01 -13.17 -0.09
N LYS A 57 2.92 -12.41 0.04
CA LYS A 57 2.12 -11.97 -1.12
C LYS A 57 2.89 -11.01 -2.02
N LEU A 58 3.65 -10.08 -1.45
CA LEU A 58 4.47 -9.13 -2.21
C LEU A 58 5.56 -9.84 -3.01
N ILE A 59 6.26 -10.80 -2.42
CA ILE A 59 7.28 -11.60 -3.13
C ILE A 59 6.63 -12.36 -4.28
N GLY A 60 5.52 -13.07 -4.01
CA GLY A 60 4.79 -13.78 -5.06
C GLY A 60 4.32 -12.86 -6.19
N GLN A 61 3.84 -11.65 -5.86
CA GLN A 61 3.42 -10.66 -6.86
C GLN A 61 4.60 -10.11 -7.66
N SER A 62 5.75 -9.85 -7.02
CA SER A 62 6.98 -9.43 -7.69
C SER A 62 7.42 -10.47 -8.72
N LEU A 63 7.46 -11.75 -8.34
CA LEU A 63 7.90 -12.83 -9.22
C LEU A 63 6.91 -13.11 -10.37
N LYS A 64 5.59 -12.98 -10.13
CA LYS A 64 4.56 -13.15 -11.18
C LYS A 64 4.62 -12.05 -12.22
N ASN A 65 4.86 -10.82 -11.80
CA ASN A 65 5.01 -9.68 -12.69
C ASN A 65 6.49 -9.43 -13.01
N ALA A 66 7.24 -10.50 -13.33
CA ALA A 66 8.63 -10.39 -13.73
C ALA A 66 8.75 -9.37 -14.88
N GLN A 67 9.15 -8.15 -14.53
CA GLN A 67 9.44 -7.07 -15.46
C GLN A 67 10.96 -6.91 -15.48
N ASP A 68 11.53 -6.74 -16.66
CA ASP A 68 12.97 -6.41 -16.83
C ASP A 68 13.36 -5.04 -16.23
N LYS A 69 12.41 -4.34 -15.60
CA LYS A 69 12.59 -2.99 -15.08
C LYS A 69 12.72 -3.01 -13.55
N PRO A 70 13.62 -2.19 -12.99
CA PRO A 70 13.66 -1.95 -11.57
C PRO A 70 12.33 -1.43 -11.03
N PHE A 71 11.95 -1.87 -9.83
CA PHE A 71 10.70 -1.49 -9.19
C PHE A 71 10.89 -1.11 -7.72
N LEU A 72 9.97 -0.27 -7.23
CA LEU A 72 9.83 0.05 -5.81
C LEU A 72 8.79 -0.89 -5.18
N LEU A 73 8.98 -1.24 -3.91
CA LEU A 73 8.04 -2.09 -3.19
C LEU A 73 6.62 -1.52 -3.15
N SER A 74 6.48 -0.20 -3.12
CA SER A 74 5.20 0.50 -3.18
C SER A 74 4.45 0.26 -4.50
N ALA A 75 5.16 0.06 -5.62
CA ALA A 75 4.55 -0.24 -6.91
C ALA A 75 3.95 -1.65 -6.92
N VAL A 76 4.66 -2.63 -6.35
CA VAL A 76 4.15 -4.00 -6.20
C VAL A 76 2.96 -4.03 -5.26
N TYR A 77 3.03 -3.30 -4.15
CA TYR A 77 1.92 -3.16 -3.21
C TYR A 77 0.65 -2.60 -3.85
N LYS A 78 0.78 -1.61 -4.76
CA LYS A 78 -0.36 -1.07 -5.52
C LYS A 78 -1.09 -2.14 -6.33
N GLY A 79 -0.35 -3.12 -6.87
CA GLY A 79 -0.88 -4.23 -7.65
C GLY A 79 -1.53 -5.35 -6.83
N LEU A 80 -1.51 -5.31 -5.50
CA LEU A 80 -2.20 -6.29 -4.66
C LEU A 80 -3.71 -5.98 -4.60
N GLY A 81 -4.53 -6.95 -5.01
CA GLY A 81 -5.99 -6.81 -4.96
C GLY A 81 -6.57 -6.79 -3.54
N LYS A 82 -5.96 -7.52 -2.60
CA LYS A 82 -6.34 -7.52 -1.17
C LYS A 82 -5.18 -7.02 -0.33
N LYS A 83 -5.19 -5.73 0.00
CA LYS A 83 -4.15 -5.03 0.75
C LYS A 83 -4.73 -4.37 2.00
N PRO A 84 -3.97 -4.30 3.12
CA PRO A 84 -4.50 -3.78 4.39
C PRO A 84 -4.85 -2.28 4.36
N ALA A 85 -4.11 -1.50 3.58
CA ALA A 85 -4.41 -0.10 3.31
C ALA A 85 -4.63 0.13 1.82
N SER A 86 -5.63 0.94 1.47
CA SER A 86 -5.95 1.33 0.08
C SER A 86 -4.75 1.93 -0.65
N GLU A 87 -3.94 2.70 0.06
CA GLU A 87 -2.69 3.28 -0.45
C GLU A 87 -1.50 2.90 0.41
N TRP A 88 -0.32 2.80 -0.23
CA TRP A 88 0.94 2.61 0.50
C TRP A 88 1.21 3.75 1.48
N GLY A 89 0.81 4.98 1.13
CA GLY A 89 0.95 6.17 1.97
C GLY A 89 0.20 6.08 3.29
N ASN A 90 -0.94 5.36 3.30
CA ASN A 90 -1.80 5.21 4.46
C ASN A 90 -1.30 4.12 5.41
N LEU A 91 -0.22 3.40 5.10
CA LEU A 91 0.47 2.60 6.10
C LEU A 91 1.31 3.49 6.99
N HIS A 92 1.24 3.26 8.30
CA HIS A 92 2.06 3.97 9.26
C HIS A 92 3.56 3.86 8.88
N PRO A 93 4.37 4.92 9.01
CA PRO A 93 5.78 4.91 8.62
C PRO A 93 6.59 3.76 9.23
N THR A 94 6.29 3.38 10.49
CA THR A 94 6.94 2.22 11.16
C THR A 94 6.56 0.90 10.49
N THR A 95 5.30 0.72 10.13
CA THR A 95 4.80 -0.45 9.39
C THR A 95 5.44 -0.54 8.01
N ARG A 96 5.54 0.58 7.27
CA ARG A 96 6.25 0.60 5.98
C ARG A 96 7.72 0.20 6.10
N LYS A 97 8.43 0.71 7.13
CA LYS A 97 9.81 0.31 7.42
C LYS A 97 9.91 -1.18 7.74
N LEU A 98 8.98 -1.70 8.55
CA LEU A 98 8.95 -3.10 8.94
C LEU A 98 8.71 -4.02 7.73
N ILE A 99 7.70 -3.69 6.90
CA ILE A 99 7.43 -4.40 5.64
C ILE A 99 8.67 -4.38 4.74
N GLY A 100 9.31 -3.22 4.55
CA GLY A 100 10.52 -3.13 3.72
C GLY A 100 11.68 -3.99 4.24
N ARG A 101 11.90 -4.01 5.57
CA ARG A 101 12.93 -4.86 6.18
C ARG A 101 12.63 -6.35 6.01
N ARG A 102 11.38 -6.76 6.29
CA ARG A 102 10.94 -8.16 6.16
C ARG A 102 10.92 -8.63 4.72
N PHE A 103 10.51 -7.77 3.78
CA PHE A 103 10.57 -8.05 2.35
C PHE A 103 12.00 -8.29 1.87
N ARG A 104 12.95 -7.43 2.26
CA ARG A 104 14.37 -7.63 1.93
C ARG A 104 14.90 -8.95 2.48
N GLN A 105 14.55 -9.29 3.72
CA GLN A 105 14.93 -10.56 4.32
C GLN A 105 14.35 -11.75 3.54
N ALA A 106 13.04 -11.73 3.26
CA ALA A 106 12.36 -12.78 2.52
C ALA A 106 12.91 -12.94 1.08
N ALA A 107 13.31 -11.84 0.43
CA ALA A 107 13.94 -11.88 -0.89
C ALA A 107 15.29 -12.61 -0.85
N LEU A 108 16.12 -12.33 0.16
CA LEU A 108 17.40 -13.03 0.37
C LEU A 108 17.18 -14.50 0.69
N GLU A 109 16.24 -14.83 1.59
CA GLU A 109 15.90 -16.21 1.92
C GLU A 109 15.39 -16.99 0.69
N HIS A 110 14.58 -16.34 -0.15
CA HIS A 110 14.11 -16.92 -1.39
C HIS A 110 15.24 -17.15 -2.40
N GLU A 111 16.16 -16.18 -2.50
CA GLU A 111 17.34 -16.30 -3.34
C GLU A 111 18.22 -17.47 -2.87
N ASP A 112 18.50 -17.60 -1.58
CA ASP A 112 19.33 -18.68 -1.02
C ASP A 112 18.74 -20.08 -1.31
N GLN A 113 17.42 -20.19 -1.36
CA GLN A 113 16.70 -21.43 -1.65
C GLN A 113 16.51 -21.67 -3.16
N ALA A 114 16.70 -20.66 -4.00
CA ALA A 114 16.47 -20.75 -5.44
C ALA A 114 17.61 -21.51 -6.15
N GLN A 115 17.22 -22.42 -7.04
CA GLN A 115 18.15 -23.13 -7.92
C GLN A 115 18.56 -22.24 -9.10
N ARG A 116 19.67 -22.60 -9.74
CA ARG A 116 20.15 -21.93 -10.96
C ARG A 116 19.04 -21.87 -12.01
N GLY A 117 18.82 -20.68 -12.57
CA GLY A 117 17.76 -20.42 -13.56
C GLY A 117 16.39 -20.07 -12.97
N HIS A 118 16.17 -20.16 -11.65
CA HIS A 118 14.94 -19.69 -11.02
C HIS A 118 14.93 -18.16 -10.92
N LEU A 119 13.71 -17.59 -10.99
CA LEU A 119 13.52 -16.15 -10.78
C LEU A 119 13.72 -15.80 -9.30
N ILE A 120 14.47 -14.75 -9.04
CA ILE A 120 14.75 -14.19 -7.72
C ILE A 120 14.45 -12.69 -7.72
N VAL A 121 14.24 -12.13 -6.53
CA VAL A 121 14.11 -10.68 -6.34
C VAL A 121 15.43 -10.14 -5.80
N GLU A 122 16.17 -9.43 -6.64
CA GLU A 122 17.46 -8.85 -6.31
C GLU A 122 17.29 -7.42 -5.78
N PHE A 123 17.98 -7.09 -4.68
CA PHE A 123 18.13 -5.71 -4.22
C PHE A 123 19.23 -5.01 -5.02
N LEU A 124 18.92 -3.89 -5.66
CA LEU A 124 19.89 -3.13 -6.44
C LEU A 124 20.55 -2.04 -5.59
N GLU A 125 19.77 -1.03 -5.22
CA GLU A 125 20.26 0.15 -4.52
C GLU A 125 19.14 0.87 -3.77
N LYS A 126 19.47 2.00 -3.16
CA LYS A 126 18.47 2.93 -2.63
C LYS A 126 18.37 4.15 -3.53
N THR A 127 17.16 4.61 -3.76
CA THR A 127 16.92 5.88 -4.49
C THR A 127 17.36 7.09 -3.66
N ALA A 128 17.40 8.26 -4.30
CA ALA A 128 17.67 9.55 -3.63
C ALA A 128 16.71 9.83 -2.45
N GLN A 129 15.48 9.30 -2.51
CA GLN A 129 14.48 9.37 -1.44
C GLN A 129 14.61 8.21 -0.42
N ASN A 130 15.75 7.53 -0.37
CA ASN A 130 16.06 6.41 0.53
C ASN A 130 15.06 5.24 0.43
N SER A 131 14.43 5.06 -0.74
CA SER A 131 13.56 3.92 -1.02
C SER A 131 14.34 2.78 -1.65
N ALA A 132 14.09 1.54 -1.23
CA ALA A 132 14.78 0.38 -1.79
C ALA A 132 14.27 0.05 -3.21
N LEU A 133 15.21 -0.11 -4.14
CA LEU A 133 14.96 -0.48 -5.53
C LEU A 133 15.32 -1.96 -5.74
N TYR A 134 14.43 -2.69 -6.38
CA TYR A 134 14.56 -4.13 -6.61
C TYR A 134 14.39 -4.46 -8.09
N ARG A 135 14.84 -5.64 -8.51
CA ARG A 135 14.62 -6.18 -9.85
C ARG A 135 14.38 -7.68 -9.77
N VAL A 136 13.58 -8.23 -10.68
CA VAL A 136 13.49 -9.68 -10.84
C VAL A 136 14.56 -10.14 -11.81
N THR A 137 15.40 -11.09 -11.42
CA THR A 137 16.46 -11.68 -12.26
C THR A 137 16.44 -13.19 -12.16
N GLN A 138 17.22 -13.89 -12.98
CA GLN A 138 17.44 -15.32 -12.81
C GLN A 138 18.69 -15.58 -11.97
N LYS A 139 18.60 -16.53 -11.03
CA LYS A 139 19.75 -17.01 -10.24
C LYS A 139 20.82 -17.56 -11.18
N SER A 140 22.02 -16.99 -11.07
CA SER A 140 23.20 -17.36 -11.87
C SER A 140 23.80 -18.71 -11.48
#